data_AF-A0A656JIA8-F1
#
_entry.id   AF-A0A656JIA8-F1
#
_cell.length_a   1.000
_cell.length_b   1.000
_cell.length_c   1.000
_cell.angle_alpha   90.00
_cell.angle_beta   90.00
_cell.angle_gamma   90.00
#
_symmetry.space_group_name_H-M   'P 1'
#
loop_
_entity.id
_entity.type
_entity.pdbx_description
1 polymer ?
#
loop_
_entity_poly.entity_id
_entity_poly.type
_entity_poly.pdbx_seq_one_letter_code
_entity_poly.pdbx_strand_id
1 'polypeptide(L)'
;MLKRFLSGKGLLPKSGELNNLPTYSIEEQGLCFPLSLADSTEFWPLASYLDQLEEEEFVSQLSDRWLLPWDELYRLLNDEGHVSSVPLLGLPKQSNLTPQLTSQGSLASSDFMVSIGAWSDHESAATVQTKRTGAVLRHGDKIELLPEATYQLVSAVRQLHLSQQESPGELTNQIGW
;
A
#
# COMPACT_ATOMS: atom_id res chain seq x y z
N MET A 1 40.26 -2.84 18.70
CA MET A 1 39.66 -4.18 18.49
C MET A 1 38.16 -4.02 18.29
N LEU A 2 37.63 -4.54 17.16
CA LEU A 2 36.22 -4.95 16.86
C LEU A 2 35.10 -3.89 17.06
N LYS A 3 34.15 -3.59 16.16
CA LYS A 3 33.68 -4.07 14.85
C LYS A 3 32.83 -2.92 14.28
N ARG A 4 33.13 -2.39 13.09
CA ARG A 4 32.27 -1.41 12.42
C ARG A 4 31.34 -2.17 11.47
N PHE A 5 30.04 -2.03 11.74
CA PHE A 5 28.95 -2.77 11.14
C PHE A 5 28.71 -2.38 9.68
N LEU A 6 28.46 -3.41 8.86
CA LEU A 6 27.65 -3.45 7.64
C LEU A 6 27.90 -2.35 6.60
N SER A 7 28.89 -2.60 5.75
CA SER A 7 28.93 -2.03 4.39
C SER A 7 27.86 -2.73 3.55
N GLY A 8 26.65 -2.20 3.57
CA GLY A 8 25.62 -2.50 2.58
C GLY A 8 25.98 -1.80 1.28
N LYS A 9 26.85 -2.40 0.47
CA LYS A 9 26.95 -2.05 -0.95
C LYS A 9 25.59 -2.36 -1.55
N GLY A 10 24.76 -1.34 -1.75
CA GLY A 10 23.67 -1.40 -2.70
C GLY A 10 24.27 -1.77 -4.04
N LEU A 11 24.03 -3.02 -4.46
CA LEU A 11 24.27 -3.46 -5.82
C LEU A 11 23.35 -2.61 -6.69
N LEU A 12 23.88 -1.53 -7.26
CA LEU A 12 23.29 -0.91 -8.43
C LEU A 12 23.30 -1.99 -9.52
N PRO A 13 22.13 -2.42 -10.02
CA PRO A 13 22.06 -3.41 -11.07
C PRO A 13 22.71 -2.87 -12.34
N LYS A 14 23.39 -3.77 -13.05
CA LYS A 14 24.07 -3.47 -14.32
C LYS A 14 23.04 -3.05 -15.37
N SER A 15 23.50 -2.16 -16.26
CA SER A 15 22.79 -1.30 -17.20
C SER A 15 21.96 -1.99 -18.32
N GLY A 16 21.19 -3.04 -18.00
CA GLY A 16 20.36 -3.78 -18.97
C GLY A 16 19.05 -4.37 -18.45
N GLU A 17 18.72 -4.27 -17.15
CA GLU A 17 17.48 -4.80 -16.56
C GLU A 17 16.58 -3.71 -15.92
N LEU A 18 16.83 -2.42 -16.20
CA LEU A 18 16.19 -1.29 -15.53
C LEU A 18 14.78 -0.95 -16.00
N ASN A 19 14.24 -1.62 -17.03
CA ASN A 19 12.99 -1.19 -17.67
C ASN A 19 11.70 -1.62 -16.95
N ASN A 20 11.75 -2.25 -15.77
CA ASN A 20 10.54 -2.79 -15.16
C ASN A 20 10.49 -2.78 -13.62
N LEU A 21 11.39 -2.07 -12.95
CA LEU A 21 11.32 -1.91 -11.50
C LEU A 21 10.59 -0.60 -11.17
N PRO A 22 9.61 -0.62 -10.26
CA PRO A 22 8.94 0.61 -9.84
C PRO A 22 9.96 1.57 -9.21
N THR A 23 9.80 2.86 -9.50
CA THR A 23 10.62 3.95 -8.93
C THR A 23 10.35 4.19 -7.43
N TYR A 24 9.54 3.33 -6.82
CA TYR A 24 9.11 3.39 -5.43
C TYR A 24 9.12 2.01 -4.77
N SER A 25 9.24 1.98 -3.44
CA SER A 25 8.91 0.80 -2.63
C SER A 25 7.47 0.85 -2.14
N ILE A 26 6.87 -0.32 -1.97
CA ILE A 26 5.52 -0.49 -1.43
C ILE A 26 5.65 -0.93 0.02
N GLU A 27 5.08 -0.14 0.94
CA GLU A 27 5.11 -0.39 2.38
C GLU A 27 3.68 -0.44 2.97
N GLU A 28 3.54 -0.85 4.23
CA GLU A 28 2.20 -0.93 4.83
C GLU A 28 1.52 0.44 4.96
N GLN A 29 2.31 1.50 5.13
CA GLN A 29 1.82 2.87 5.32
C GLN A 29 1.63 3.66 4.02
N GLY A 30 2.27 3.28 2.92
CA GLY A 30 2.21 4.05 1.67
C GLY A 30 3.22 3.64 0.61
N LEU A 31 3.34 4.51 -0.39
CA LEU A 31 4.39 4.44 -1.41
C LEU A 31 5.57 5.30 -0.99
N CYS A 32 6.77 4.75 -1.12
CA CYS A 32 8.02 5.41 -0.74
C CYS A 32 8.88 5.67 -1.97
N PHE A 33 9.17 6.93 -2.26
CA PHE A 33 10.00 7.35 -3.39
C PHE A 33 11.36 7.85 -2.86
N PRO A 34 12.50 7.32 -3.34
CA PRO A 34 13.79 7.73 -2.81
C PRO A 34 14.14 9.17 -3.21
N LEU A 35 14.72 9.95 -2.29
CA LEU A 35 15.13 11.35 -2.56
C LEU A 35 16.15 11.46 -3.70
N SER A 36 16.92 10.40 -3.96
CA SER A 36 17.87 10.34 -5.07
C SER A 36 17.23 10.44 -6.45
N LEU A 37 15.89 10.38 -6.58
CA LEU A 37 15.21 10.69 -7.84
C LEU A 37 15.46 12.14 -8.28
N ALA A 38 15.60 13.09 -7.34
CA ALA A 38 15.91 14.49 -7.64
C ALA A 38 17.32 14.69 -8.23
N ASP A 39 18.23 13.75 -8.00
CA ASP A 39 19.60 13.79 -8.54
C ASP A 39 19.66 13.33 -10.02
N SER A 40 18.58 12.74 -10.54
CA SER A 40 18.52 12.19 -11.90
C SER A 40 17.70 13.08 -12.84
N THR A 41 18.32 13.53 -13.93
CA THR A 41 17.62 14.27 -14.99
C THR A 41 16.47 13.47 -15.63
N GLU A 42 16.57 12.14 -15.65
CA GLU A 42 15.53 11.26 -16.19
C GLU A 42 14.25 11.29 -15.35
N PHE A 43 14.38 11.38 -14.03
CA PHE A 43 13.25 11.35 -13.08
C PHE A 43 12.84 12.74 -12.61
N TRP A 44 13.42 13.80 -13.17
CA TRP A 44 13.13 15.18 -12.80
C TRP A 44 11.61 15.51 -12.81
N PRO A 45 10.80 15.10 -13.80
CA PRO A 45 9.36 15.37 -13.77
C PRO A 45 8.63 14.72 -12.57
N LEU A 46 9.02 13.50 -12.21
CA LEU A 46 8.47 12.82 -11.04
C LEU A 46 8.94 13.48 -9.74
N ALA A 47 10.23 13.81 -9.63
CA ALA A 47 10.78 14.48 -8.46
C ALA A 47 10.12 15.85 -8.23
N SER A 48 9.98 16.68 -9.28
CA SER A 48 9.28 17.96 -9.18
C SER A 48 7.81 17.81 -8.81
N TYR A 49 7.15 16.74 -9.27
CA TYR A 49 5.78 16.47 -8.87
C TYR A 49 5.68 16.02 -7.40
N LEU A 50 6.63 15.23 -6.91
CA LEU A 50 6.69 14.83 -5.49
C LEU A 50 6.97 16.04 -4.58
N ASP A 51 7.78 17.00 -5.01
CA ASP A 51 7.97 18.27 -4.30
C ASP A 51 6.67 19.08 -4.25
N GLN A 52 5.95 19.19 -5.38
CA GLN A 52 4.63 19.83 -5.40
C GLN A 52 3.65 19.13 -4.44
N LEU A 53 3.61 17.80 -4.43
CA LEU A 53 2.74 17.04 -3.54
C LEU A 53 3.11 17.20 -2.06
N GLU A 54 4.37 17.50 -1.75
CA GLU A 54 4.80 17.83 -0.39
C GLU A 54 4.29 19.22 0.03
N GLU A 55 4.42 20.21 -0.85
CA GLU A 55 3.85 21.57 -0.62
C GLU A 55 2.33 21.53 -0.41
N GLU A 56 1.65 20.59 -1.07
CA GLU A 56 0.20 20.37 -0.99
C GLU A 56 -0.23 19.35 0.10
N GLU A 57 0.70 18.94 0.97
CA GLU A 57 0.47 18.06 2.12
C GLU A 57 -0.04 16.64 1.77
N PHE A 58 0.06 16.21 0.50
CA PHE A 58 -0.20 14.81 0.10
C PHE A 58 0.96 13.88 0.46
N VAL A 59 2.18 14.41 0.46
CA VAL A 59 3.41 13.67 0.68
C VAL A 59 4.12 14.23 1.90
N SER A 60 4.70 13.34 2.71
CA SER A 60 5.67 13.72 3.75
C SER A 60 7.09 13.45 3.26
N GLN A 61 7.92 14.48 3.20
CA GLN A 61 9.35 14.29 2.99
C GLN A 61 10.04 13.82 4.28
N LEU A 62 10.68 12.66 4.21
CA LEU A 62 11.56 12.11 5.24
C LEU A 62 13.03 12.35 4.86
N SER A 63 13.96 11.92 5.72
CA SER A 63 15.40 12.16 5.52
C SER A 63 15.99 11.56 4.24
N ASP A 64 15.39 10.49 3.72
CA ASP A 64 15.92 9.70 2.60
C ASP A 64 14.88 9.40 1.50
N ARG A 65 13.61 9.78 1.72
CA ARG A 65 12.50 9.48 0.81
C ARG A 65 11.33 10.45 0.97
N TRP A 66 10.49 10.52 -0.04
CA TRP A 66 9.11 10.95 0.08
C TRP A 66 8.23 9.76 0.46
N LEU A 67 7.31 9.97 1.40
CA LEU A 67 6.25 9.02 1.73
C LEU A 67 4.92 9.61 1.24
N LEU A 68 4.24 8.89 0.36
CA LEU A 68 2.84 9.11 -0.01
C LEU A 68 1.96 8.12 0.77
N PRO A 69 1.30 8.53 1.86
CA PRO A 69 0.42 7.66 2.62
C PRO A 69 -0.75 7.14 1.76
N TRP A 70 -1.29 5.98 2.09
CA TRP A 70 -2.40 5.41 1.31
C TRP A 70 -3.65 6.29 1.28
N ASP A 71 -4.01 6.89 2.41
CA ASP A 71 -5.19 7.75 2.50
C ASP A 71 -5.02 9.00 1.62
N GLU A 72 -3.80 9.56 1.61
CA GLU A 72 -3.43 10.68 0.74
C GLU A 72 -3.37 10.27 -0.74
N LEU A 73 -2.91 9.06 -1.06
CA LEU A 73 -2.98 8.54 -2.43
C LEU A 73 -4.42 8.51 -2.94
N TYR A 74 -5.37 8.01 -2.14
CA TYR A 74 -6.77 7.98 -2.59
C TYR A 74 -7.41 9.36 -2.63
N ARG A 75 -7.06 10.28 -1.71
CA ARG A 75 -7.42 11.70 -1.83
C ARG A 75 -6.90 12.28 -3.16
N LEU A 76 -5.64 11.99 -3.49
CA LEU A 76 -4.97 12.47 -4.71
C LEU A 76 -5.62 11.93 -5.99
N LEU A 77 -6.00 10.65 -6.00
CA LEU A 77 -6.67 10.02 -7.15
C LEU A 77 -8.06 10.59 -7.43
N ASN A 78 -8.70 11.18 -6.42
CA ASN A 78 -10.01 11.82 -6.53
C ASN A 78 -9.92 13.34 -6.80
N ASP A 79 -8.70 13.91 -6.86
CA ASP A 79 -8.48 15.33 -7.10
C ASP A 79 -8.32 15.64 -8.60
N GLU A 80 -9.28 16.39 -9.15
CA GLU A 80 -9.29 16.79 -10.56
C GLU A 80 -8.05 17.60 -10.97
N GLY A 81 -7.43 18.34 -10.03
CA GLY A 81 -6.23 19.14 -10.26
C GLY A 81 -5.00 18.31 -10.60
N HIS A 82 -4.98 17.03 -10.21
CA HIS A 82 -3.82 16.15 -10.35
C HIS A 82 -3.96 15.09 -11.44
N VAL A 83 -5.14 14.93 -12.05
CA VAL A 83 -5.42 13.87 -13.04
C VAL A 83 -4.34 13.76 -14.13
N SER A 84 -3.80 14.90 -14.59
CA SER A 84 -2.77 14.92 -15.64
C SER A 84 -1.36 14.52 -15.16
N SER A 85 -1.08 14.66 -13.85
CA SER A 85 0.24 14.41 -13.25
C SER A 85 0.32 13.06 -12.54
N VAL A 86 -0.80 12.50 -12.06
CA VAL A 86 -0.88 11.17 -11.43
C VAL A 86 -0.15 10.06 -12.21
N PRO A 87 -0.21 10.01 -13.56
CA PRO A 87 0.55 9.00 -14.31
C PRO A 87 2.06 9.00 -14.07
N LEU A 88 2.66 10.13 -13.63
CA LEU A 88 4.08 10.21 -13.28
C LEU A 88 4.46 9.30 -12.12
N LEU A 89 3.52 9.02 -11.20
CA LEU A 89 3.74 8.15 -10.04
C LEU A 89 3.93 6.67 -10.42
N GLY A 90 3.62 6.29 -11.67
CA GLY A 90 3.81 4.92 -12.16
C GLY A 90 2.97 3.88 -11.40
N LEU A 91 1.77 4.25 -10.94
CA LEU A 91 0.92 3.41 -10.11
C LEU A 91 0.56 2.09 -10.81
N PRO A 92 0.42 0.98 -10.06
CA PRO A 92 -0.07 -0.27 -10.63
C PRO A 92 -1.51 -0.10 -11.12
N LYS A 93 -1.93 -0.98 -12.03
CA LYS A 93 -3.34 -1.04 -12.43
C LYS A 93 -4.22 -1.36 -11.23
N GLN A 94 -5.44 -0.84 -11.25
CA GLN A 94 -6.43 -1.15 -10.24
C GLN A 94 -6.84 -2.64 -10.32
N SER A 95 -6.97 -3.27 -9.17
CA SER A 95 -7.38 -4.66 -8.99
C SER A 95 -8.88 -4.82 -9.17
N ASN A 96 -9.28 -5.90 -9.84
CA ASN A 96 -10.67 -6.37 -9.88
C ASN A 96 -10.92 -7.50 -8.87
N LEU A 97 -9.94 -7.83 -8.01
CA LEU A 97 -10.08 -8.84 -6.99
C LEU A 97 -10.89 -8.30 -5.81
N THR A 98 -11.87 -9.08 -5.37
CA THR A 98 -12.71 -8.76 -4.22
C THR A 98 -12.33 -9.65 -3.02
N PRO A 99 -12.16 -9.09 -1.81
CA PRO A 99 -11.87 -9.88 -0.63
C PRO A 99 -13.11 -10.67 -0.20
N GLN A 100 -12.90 -11.94 0.14
CA GLN A 100 -13.94 -12.81 0.70
C GLN A 100 -13.82 -12.80 2.22
N LEU A 101 -14.79 -12.18 2.89
CA LEU A 101 -14.85 -12.12 4.34
C LEU A 101 -15.39 -13.42 4.91
N THR A 102 -14.78 -13.88 5.98
CA THR A 102 -15.27 -14.98 6.80
C THR A 102 -15.36 -14.52 8.25
N SER A 103 -16.41 -14.95 8.94
CA SER A 103 -16.56 -14.73 10.38
C SER A 103 -16.58 -16.06 11.13
N GLN A 104 -16.08 -16.03 12.36
CA GLN A 104 -16.12 -17.13 13.31
C GLN A 104 -16.61 -16.59 14.66
N GLY A 105 -17.28 -17.44 15.44
CA GLY A 105 -17.81 -17.08 16.75
C GLY A 105 -19.09 -16.24 16.67
N SER A 106 -19.65 -15.90 17.82
CA SER A 106 -20.77 -14.98 17.95
C SER A 106 -20.24 -13.60 18.31
N LEU A 107 -20.91 -12.52 17.92
CA LEU A 107 -20.51 -11.16 18.34
C LEU A 107 -20.39 -11.02 19.86
N ALA A 108 -21.18 -11.78 20.63
CA ALA A 108 -21.11 -11.78 22.10
C ALA A 108 -19.92 -12.57 22.67
N SER A 109 -19.23 -13.37 21.86
CA SER A 109 -18.17 -14.25 22.34
C SER A 109 -16.78 -13.65 22.13
N SER A 110 -15.85 -13.97 23.03
CA SER A 110 -14.47 -13.48 22.99
C SER A 110 -13.64 -14.08 21.86
N ASP A 111 -14.14 -15.16 21.23
CA ASP A 111 -13.54 -15.80 20.06
C ASP A 111 -14.11 -15.29 18.73
N PHE A 112 -14.95 -14.24 18.75
CA PHE A 112 -15.41 -13.59 17.53
C PHE A 112 -14.23 -13.08 16.70
N MET A 113 -14.21 -13.42 15.42
CA MET A 113 -13.16 -12.98 14.51
C MET A 113 -13.74 -12.77 13.12
N VAL A 114 -13.33 -11.68 12.48
CA VAL A 114 -13.51 -11.44 11.05
C VAL A 114 -12.15 -11.56 10.39
N SER A 115 -12.08 -12.32 9.31
CA SER A 115 -10.85 -12.52 8.55
C SER A 115 -11.11 -12.42 7.05
N ILE A 116 -10.07 -12.06 6.31
CA ILE A 116 -10.06 -12.13 4.86
C ILE A 116 -9.53 -13.53 4.51
N GLY A 117 -10.43 -14.42 4.10
CA GLY A 117 -10.09 -15.82 3.84
C GLY A 117 -9.38 -15.99 2.50
N ALA A 118 -9.95 -15.43 1.44
CA ALA A 118 -9.37 -15.47 0.10
C ALA A 118 -9.78 -14.24 -0.72
N TRP A 119 -9.24 -14.13 -1.93
CA TRP A 119 -9.67 -13.12 -2.90
C TRP A 119 -10.36 -13.83 -4.06
N SER A 120 -11.39 -13.22 -4.62
CA SER A 120 -12.07 -13.73 -5.81
C SER A 120 -11.91 -12.78 -6.97
N ASP A 121 -11.58 -13.31 -8.14
CA ASP A 121 -11.65 -12.56 -9.38
C ASP A 121 -13.11 -12.41 -9.82
N HIS A 122 -13.55 -11.17 -10.07
CA HIS A 122 -14.95 -10.86 -10.36
C HIS A 122 -15.45 -11.50 -11.67
N GLU A 123 -14.59 -11.69 -12.67
CA GLU A 123 -14.98 -12.22 -13.97
C GLU A 123 -15.08 -13.75 -13.95
N SER A 124 -14.11 -14.40 -13.31
CA SER A 124 -13.98 -15.86 -13.31
C SER A 124 -14.58 -16.54 -12.07
N ALA A 125 -14.93 -15.77 -11.03
CA ALA A 125 -15.27 -16.26 -9.69
C ALA A 125 -14.18 -17.17 -9.06
N ALA A 126 -12.98 -17.18 -9.63
CA ALA A 126 -11.89 -18.02 -9.18
C ALA A 126 -11.27 -17.45 -7.91
N THR A 127 -10.99 -18.34 -6.96
CA THR A 127 -10.23 -18.00 -5.75
C THR A 127 -8.76 -17.77 -6.10
N VAL A 128 -8.25 -16.59 -5.80
CA VAL A 128 -6.87 -16.16 -6.04
C VAL A 128 -6.14 -16.04 -4.70
N GLN A 129 -4.96 -16.66 -4.64
CA GLN A 129 -4.04 -16.48 -3.51
C GLN A 129 -3.23 -15.21 -3.73
N THR A 130 -3.27 -14.30 -2.77
CA THR A 130 -2.62 -12.99 -2.88
C THR A 130 -1.76 -12.72 -1.64
N LYS A 131 -0.74 -11.89 -1.83
CA LYS A 131 0.00 -11.25 -0.74
C LYS A 131 -0.31 -9.76 -0.76
N ARG A 132 -0.92 -9.26 0.31
CA ARG A 132 -1.20 -7.83 0.48
C ARG A 132 -0.04 -7.12 1.20
N THR A 133 0.29 -5.91 0.76
CA THR A 133 1.10 -4.95 1.50
C THR A 133 0.45 -3.58 1.33
N GLY A 134 -0.06 -2.99 2.42
CA GLY A 134 -0.80 -1.73 2.31
C GLY A 134 -2.00 -1.83 1.35
N ALA A 135 -2.11 -0.88 0.43
CA ALA A 135 -3.15 -0.89 -0.61
C ALA A 135 -2.84 -1.77 -1.82
N VAL A 136 -1.76 -2.56 -1.82
CA VAL A 136 -1.32 -3.31 -3.01
C VAL A 136 -1.46 -4.81 -2.79
N LEU A 137 -1.95 -5.51 -3.82
CA LEU A 137 -1.93 -6.96 -3.94
C LEU A 137 -0.83 -7.43 -4.87
N ARG A 138 -0.22 -8.56 -4.51
CA ARG A 138 0.69 -9.32 -5.36
C ARG A 138 0.15 -10.73 -5.56
N HIS A 139 0.01 -11.17 -6.81
CA HIS A 139 -0.35 -12.54 -7.17
C HIS A 139 0.29 -12.93 -8.50
N GLY A 140 0.98 -14.07 -8.53
CA GLY A 140 1.87 -14.40 -9.65
C GLY A 140 2.87 -13.27 -9.90
N ASP A 141 2.97 -12.83 -11.15
CA ASP A 141 3.80 -11.69 -11.58
C ASP A 141 3.05 -10.35 -11.59
N LYS A 142 1.80 -10.32 -11.12
CA LYS A 142 0.96 -9.11 -11.10
C LYS A 142 1.11 -8.36 -9.79
N ILE A 143 1.17 -7.04 -9.92
CA ILE A 143 1.07 -6.06 -8.84
C ILE A 143 -0.13 -5.18 -9.19
N GLU A 144 -1.10 -5.10 -8.28
CA GLU A 144 -2.35 -4.38 -8.52
C GLU A 144 -2.70 -3.53 -7.30
N LEU A 145 -3.19 -2.32 -7.55
CA LEU A 145 -3.66 -1.40 -6.52
C LEU A 145 -5.11 -1.73 -6.16
N LEU A 146 -5.43 -1.85 -4.88
CA LEU A 146 -6.81 -2.02 -4.44
C LEU A 146 -7.65 -0.79 -4.83
N PRO A 147 -8.96 -0.96 -5.12
CA PRO A 147 -9.88 0.17 -5.05
C PRO A 147 -9.95 0.75 -3.64
N GLU A 148 -10.22 2.06 -3.52
CA GLU A 148 -10.29 2.76 -2.24
C GLU A 148 -11.24 2.05 -1.25
N ALA A 149 -12.46 1.76 -1.69
CA ALA A 149 -13.45 1.06 -0.87
C ALA A 149 -12.96 -0.31 -0.38
N THR A 150 -12.21 -1.03 -1.23
CA THR A 150 -11.62 -2.32 -0.87
C THR A 150 -10.48 -2.15 0.13
N TYR A 151 -9.62 -1.14 -0.05
CA TYR A 151 -8.56 -0.82 0.89
C TYR A 151 -9.12 -0.43 2.27
N GLN A 152 -10.14 0.44 2.31
CA GLN A 152 -10.83 0.82 3.53
C GLN A 152 -11.41 -0.40 4.26
N LEU A 153 -12.05 -1.32 3.53
CA LEU A 153 -12.57 -2.56 4.10
C LEU A 153 -11.47 -3.42 4.75
N VAL A 154 -10.38 -3.70 4.02
CA VAL A 154 -9.31 -4.55 4.56
C VAL A 154 -8.58 -3.90 5.74
N SER A 155 -8.47 -2.57 5.72
CA SER A 155 -7.93 -1.78 6.82
C SER A 155 -8.85 -1.82 8.05
N ALA A 156 -10.18 -1.72 7.86
CA ALA A 156 -11.16 -1.85 8.93
C ALA A 156 -11.12 -3.23 9.60
N VAL A 157 -11.05 -4.31 8.81
CA VAL A 157 -10.90 -5.69 9.33
C VAL A 157 -9.62 -5.83 10.16
N ARG A 158 -8.50 -5.27 9.68
CA ARG A 158 -7.24 -5.26 10.45
C ARG A 158 -7.37 -4.47 11.74
N GLN A 159 -8.03 -3.31 11.70
CA GLN A 159 -8.22 -2.45 12.87
C GLN A 159 -9.13 -3.09 13.92
N LEU A 160 -10.19 -3.80 13.49
CA LEU A 160 -11.01 -4.61 14.38
C LEU A 160 -10.15 -5.69 15.07
N HIS A 161 -9.32 -6.41 14.31
CA HIS A 161 -8.44 -7.43 14.89
C HIS A 161 -7.48 -6.87 15.93
N LEU A 162 -6.86 -5.71 15.67
CA LEU A 162 -5.98 -5.04 16.63
C LEU A 162 -6.74 -4.61 17.89
N SER A 163 -7.92 -4.01 17.73
CA SER A 163 -8.78 -3.61 18.85
C SER A 163 -9.18 -4.82 19.72
N GLN A 164 -9.45 -5.97 19.10
CA GLN A 164 -9.78 -7.22 19.81
C GLN A 164 -8.59 -7.80 20.58
N GLN A 165 -7.35 -7.59 20.11
CA GLN A 165 -6.14 -7.98 20.85
C GLN A 165 -5.89 -7.09 22.08
N GLU A 166 -6.20 -5.80 21.96
CA GLU A 166 -6.03 -4.84 23.06
C GLU A 166 -7.14 -4.96 24.11
N SER A 167 -8.38 -5.12 23.68
CA SER A 167 -9.57 -5.18 24.53
C SER A 167 -10.59 -6.17 23.97
N PRO A 168 -10.46 -7.49 24.25
CA PRO A 168 -11.41 -8.48 23.75
C PRO A 168 -12.78 -8.38 24.45
N GLY A 169 -13.85 -8.71 23.72
CA GLY A 169 -15.20 -8.85 24.29
C GLY A 169 -16.31 -8.29 23.41
N GLU A 170 -17.55 -8.52 23.84
CA GLU A 170 -18.77 -8.15 23.11
C GLU A 170 -18.80 -6.68 22.68
N LEU A 171 -18.41 -5.75 23.57
CA LEU A 171 -18.43 -4.32 23.28
C LEU A 171 -17.52 -3.97 22.09
N THR A 172 -16.29 -4.47 22.09
CA THR A 172 -15.33 -4.25 21.00
C THR A 172 -15.83 -4.86 19.69
N ASN A 173 -16.41 -6.06 19.76
CA ASN A 173 -16.98 -6.74 18.60
C ASN A 173 -18.15 -5.97 18.00
N GLN A 174 -19.05 -5.42 18.83
CA GLN A 174 -20.21 -4.66 18.37
C GLN A 174 -19.84 -3.29 17.80
N ILE A 175 -18.81 -2.63 18.32
CA ILE A 175 -18.36 -1.33 17.82
C ILE A 175 -17.60 -1.47 16.50
N GLY A 176 -16.81 -2.53 16.34
CA GLY A 176 -15.95 -2.70 15.17
C GLY A 176 -16.53 -3.53 14.02
N TRP A 177 -17.71 -4.15 14.21
CA TRP A 177 -18.48 -4.80 13.14
C TRP A 177 -19.38 -3.80 12.40
#